data_AF-A0A1H3HE33-F1
#
_entry.id   AF-A0A1H3HE33-F1
#
_cell.length_a   1.000
_cell.length_b   1.000
_cell.length_c   1.000
_cell.angle_alpha   90.00
_cell.angle_beta   90.00
_cell.angle_gamma   90.00
#
_symmetry.space_group_name_H-M   'P 1'
#
loop_
_entity.id
_entity.type
_entity.pdbx_description
1 polymer ?
#
loop_
_entity_poly.entity_id
_entity_poly.type
_entity_poly.pdbx_seq_one_letter_code
_entity_poly.pdbx_strand_id
1 'polypeptide(L)'
;MKRIASLLILIFTIISCNPKTEVVEGDLYFQIIDFTNFHQATNDQLEELDKHIDSLRLSKMITEEDLEYIGFYDQVKKHNLLRKPLIRIKSDTLIRRIYLTESEFKKVKNYKWSDLGKRKKKVKIKIEIRELDEDIYFSDKIIDYQEIEK
;
A
#
# COMPACT_ATOMS: atom_id res chain seq x y z
N MET A 1 -9.18 39.69 -47.49
CA MET A 1 -9.50 39.72 -46.05
C MET A 1 -9.01 38.42 -45.44
N LYS A 2 -7.90 38.50 -44.70
CA LYS A 2 -7.22 37.36 -44.07
C LYS A 2 -7.72 37.22 -42.63
N ARG A 3 -7.58 36.01 -42.09
CA ARG A 3 -7.48 35.65 -40.66
C ARG A 3 -8.78 35.25 -39.95
N ILE A 4 -9.22 34.00 -40.14
CA ILE A 4 -9.80 33.18 -39.05
C ILE A 4 -9.41 31.72 -39.31
N ALA A 5 -8.12 31.41 -39.12
CA ALA A 5 -7.63 30.04 -39.14
C ALA A 5 -6.42 29.96 -38.22
N SER A 6 -6.65 30.16 -36.92
CA SER A 6 -5.70 29.80 -35.88
C SER A 6 -6.31 30.09 -34.51
N LEU A 7 -6.89 29.08 -33.86
CA LEU A 7 -6.88 28.87 -32.40
C LEU A 7 -7.85 27.73 -32.10
N LEU A 8 -7.36 26.49 -32.09
CA LEU A 8 -7.92 25.37 -31.31
C LEU A 8 -6.99 24.16 -31.44
N ILE A 9 -5.69 24.38 -31.21
CA ILE A 9 -4.81 23.31 -30.75
C ILE A 9 -4.73 23.55 -29.25
N LEU A 10 -5.78 23.12 -28.54
CA LEU A 10 -5.74 22.96 -27.10
C LEU A 10 -4.75 21.82 -26.85
N ILE A 11 -3.51 22.22 -26.59
CA ILE A 11 -2.42 21.35 -26.20
C ILE A 11 -2.85 20.64 -24.92
N PHE A 12 -3.45 19.46 -25.07
CA PHE A 12 -3.50 18.43 -24.04
C PHE A 12 -2.07 17.92 -23.87
N THR A 13 -1.20 18.72 -23.26
CA THR A 13 0.00 18.19 -22.60
C THR A 13 -0.51 17.43 -21.39
N ILE A 14 -0.84 16.17 -21.63
CA ILE A 14 -0.82 15.12 -20.63
C ILE A 14 0.56 15.17 -19.96
N ILE A 15 0.62 15.87 -18.83
CA ILE A 15 1.72 15.78 -17.88
C ILE A 15 1.71 14.32 -17.43
N SER A 16 2.51 13.49 -18.09
CA SER A 16 2.76 12.12 -17.65
C SER A 16 3.58 12.23 -16.38
N CYS A 17 2.90 12.41 -15.26
CA CYS A 17 3.48 12.21 -13.94
C CYS A 17 3.74 10.70 -13.83
N ASN A 18 4.90 10.25 -14.31
CA ASN A 18 5.33 8.89 -14.05
C ASN A 18 5.66 8.82 -12.57
N PRO A 19 4.90 8.04 -11.77
CA PRO A 19 5.22 7.89 -10.36
C PRO A 19 6.64 7.34 -10.28
N LYS A 20 7.47 7.94 -9.43
CA LYS A 20 8.85 7.51 -9.24
C LYS A 20 8.81 6.07 -8.71
N THR A 21 9.20 5.13 -9.55
CA THR A 21 9.30 3.72 -9.19
C THR A 21 10.69 3.43 -8.64
N GLU A 22 10.78 2.58 -7.64
CA GLU A 22 12.05 2.04 -7.15
C GLU A 22 11.96 0.53 -6.93
N VAL A 23 13.11 -0.13 -6.99
CA VAL A 23 13.21 -1.57 -6.72
C VAL A 23 13.68 -1.76 -5.29
N VAL A 24 12.86 -2.44 -4.49
CA VAL A 24 13.18 -2.79 -3.11
C VAL A 24 13.41 -4.29 -3.01
N GLU A 25 14.43 -4.67 -2.25
CA GLU A 25 14.73 -6.05 -1.91
C GLU A 25 14.76 -6.21 -0.38
N GLY A 26 14.19 -7.30 0.12
CA GLY A 26 14.20 -7.60 1.54
C GLY A 26 13.49 -8.91 1.87
N ASP A 27 13.30 -9.15 3.16
CA ASP A 27 12.65 -10.35 3.65
C ASP A 27 11.14 -10.10 3.84
N LEU A 28 10.30 -11.04 3.42
CA LEU A 28 8.86 -11.02 3.72
C LEU A 28 8.67 -11.05 5.24
N TYR A 29 8.05 -10.00 5.77
CA TYR A 29 7.82 -9.82 7.19
C TYR A 29 6.37 -10.15 7.56
N PHE A 30 6.19 -10.90 8.64
CA PHE A 30 4.90 -11.33 9.14
C PHE A 30 4.60 -10.63 10.46
N GLN A 31 3.61 -9.74 10.45
CA GLN A 31 3.06 -9.14 11.66
C GLN A 31 1.90 -10.02 12.16
N ILE A 32 1.95 -10.43 13.44
CA ILE A 32 0.96 -11.35 14.02
C ILE A 32 -0.41 -10.67 14.18
N ILE A 33 -0.41 -9.38 14.54
CA ILE A 33 -1.61 -8.58 14.75
C ILE A 33 -1.47 -7.30 13.94
N ASP A 34 -2.40 -7.07 13.00
CA ASP A 34 -2.40 -5.93 12.11
C ASP A 34 -3.79 -5.30 12.02
N PHE A 35 -4.02 -4.26 12.83
CA PHE A 35 -5.28 -3.52 12.87
C PHE A 35 -5.48 -2.57 11.67
N THR A 36 -4.49 -2.48 10.78
CA THR A 36 -4.50 -1.57 9.63
C THR A 36 -4.74 -2.28 8.30
N ASN A 37 -4.99 -3.59 8.32
CA ASN A 37 -5.23 -4.39 7.13
C ASN A 37 -6.73 -4.70 6.95
N PHE A 38 -7.36 -4.02 5.98
CA PHE A 38 -8.78 -4.15 5.69
C PHE A 38 -9.08 -4.93 4.40
N HIS A 39 -8.10 -5.68 3.87
CA HIS A 39 -8.21 -6.42 2.61
C HIS A 39 -9.50 -7.26 2.48
N GLN A 40 -9.89 -7.93 3.56
CA GLN A 40 -11.05 -8.83 3.61
C GLN A 40 -12.25 -8.24 4.35
N ALA A 41 -12.24 -6.95 4.66
CA ALA A 41 -13.33 -6.31 5.38
C ALA A 41 -14.64 -6.34 4.57
N THR A 42 -15.75 -6.63 5.25
CA THR A 42 -17.10 -6.48 4.69
C THR A 42 -17.44 -4.99 4.48
N ASN A 43 -18.51 -4.70 3.73
CA ASN A 43 -18.98 -3.32 3.62
C ASN A 43 -19.38 -2.76 4.98
N ASP A 44 -20.11 -3.54 5.79
CA ASP A 44 -20.54 -3.14 7.12
C ASP A 44 -19.34 -2.81 8.02
N GLN A 45 -18.26 -3.60 7.97
CA GLN A 45 -17.03 -3.32 8.72
C GLN A 45 -16.32 -2.04 8.26
N LEU A 46 -16.34 -1.75 6.96
CA LEU A 46 -15.80 -0.49 6.44
C LEU A 46 -16.68 0.70 6.82
N GLU A 47 -18.00 0.54 6.85
CA GLU A 47 -18.92 1.59 7.32
C GLU A 47 -18.74 1.88 8.82
N GLU A 48 -18.53 0.84 9.63
CA GLU A 48 -18.20 0.98 11.05
C GLU A 48 -16.85 1.69 11.24
N LEU A 49 -15.85 1.36 10.42
CA LEU A 49 -14.56 2.06 10.42
C LEU A 49 -14.72 3.53 10.06
N ASP A 50 -15.49 3.86 9.02
CA ASP A 50 -15.78 5.24 8.61
C ASP A 50 -16.43 6.03 9.75
N LYS A 51 -17.45 5.44 10.40
CA LYS A 51 -18.12 6.05 11.57
C LYS A 51 -17.17 6.25 12.74
N HIS A 52 -16.29 5.29 12.99
CA HIS A 52 -15.29 5.38 14.06
C HIS A 52 -14.32 6.55 13.80
N ILE A 53 -13.78 6.65 12.58
CA ILE A 53 -12.90 7.75 12.17
C ILE A 53 -13.62 9.10 12.30
N ASP A 54 -14.87 9.20 11.86
CA ASP A 54 -15.66 10.43 11.98
C ASP A 54 -15.91 10.81 13.45
N SER A 55 -16.13 9.83 14.32
CA SER A 55 -16.23 10.08 15.76
C SER A 55 -14.93 10.59 16.37
N LEU A 56 -13.77 10.08 15.93
CA LEU A 56 -12.47 10.58 16.39
C LEU A 56 -12.26 12.04 15.98
N ARG A 57 -12.61 12.39 14.73
CA ARG A 57 -12.52 13.78 14.23
C ARG A 57 -13.36 14.77 15.02
N LEU A 58 -14.50 14.33 15.54
CA LEU A 58 -15.42 15.16 16.33
C LEU A 58 -15.09 15.14 17.82
N SER A 59 -14.10 14.35 18.24
CA SER A 59 -13.70 14.24 19.64
C SER A 59 -13.10 15.55 20.16
N LYS A 60 -13.53 15.96 21.35
CA LYS A 60 -12.94 17.11 22.07
C LYS A 60 -11.61 16.78 22.75
N MET A 61 -11.24 15.49 22.81
CA MET A 61 -10.04 14.97 23.45
C MET A 61 -9.23 14.15 22.45
N ILE A 62 -9.04 14.69 21.24
CA ILE A 62 -8.24 14.03 20.20
C ILE A 62 -6.77 14.01 20.61
N THR A 63 -6.13 12.86 20.47
CA THR A 63 -4.70 12.67 20.75
C THR A 63 -3.85 12.79 19.47
N GLU A 64 -2.53 12.90 19.61
CA GLU A 64 -1.63 12.85 18.45
C GLU A 64 -1.71 11.49 17.73
N GLU A 65 -1.85 10.38 18.47
CA GLU A 65 -2.05 9.04 17.91
C GLU A 65 -3.36 8.96 17.09
N ASP A 66 -4.44 9.58 17.58
CA ASP A 66 -5.69 9.66 16.81
C ASP A 66 -5.49 10.43 15.50
N LEU A 67 -4.76 11.55 15.53
CA LEU A 67 -4.47 12.36 14.34
C LEU A 67 -3.61 11.59 13.34
N GLU A 68 -2.59 10.86 13.80
CA GLU A 68 -1.77 9.99 12.96
C GLU A 68 -2.61 8.88 12.32
N TYR A 69 -3.49 8.24 13.11
CA TYR A 69 -4.36 7.18 12.60
C TYR A 69 -5.38 7.69 11.58
N ILE A 70 -6.00 8.85 11.84
CA ILE A 70 -6.90 9.52 10.89
C ILE A 70 -6.15 9.87 9.61
N GLY A 71 -4.95 10.45 9.72
CA GLY A 71 -4.12 10.83 8.58
C GLY A 71 -3.75 9.62 7.71
N PHE A 72 -3.30 8.53 8.35
CA PHE A 72 -3.03 7.27 7.67
C PHE A 72 -4.28 6.73 6.95
N TYR A 73 -5.41 6.68 7.66
CA TYR A 73 -6.67 6.20 7.09
C TYR A 73 -7.10 7.04 5.87
N ASP A 74 -6.97 8.36 5.95
CA ASP A 74 -7.33 9.27 4.85
C ASP A 74 -6.45 9.07 3.62
N GLN A 75 -5.15 8.90 3.80
CA GLN A 75 -4.24 8.58 2.69
C GLN A 75 -4.61 7.22 2.04
N VAL A 76 -4.85 6.18 2.84
CA VAL A 76 -5.22 4.85 2.33
C VAL A 76 -6.56 4.91 1.57
N LYS A 77 -7.54 5.65 2.09
CA LYS A 77 -8.85 5.84 1.45
C LYS A 77 -8.75 6.64 0.16
N LYS A 78 -8.02 7.78 0.17
CA LYS A 78 -7.74 8.63 -1.00
C LYS A 78 -7.18 7.83 -2.18
N HIS A 79 -6.34 6.83 -1.90
CA HIS A 79 -5.72 5.98 -2.92
C HIS A 79 -6.49 4.68 -3.22
N ASN A 80 -7.70 4.49 -2.67
CA ASN A 80 -8.52 3.28 -2.84
C ASN A 80 -7.81 1.98 -2.41
N LEU A 81 -7.01 2.06 -1.33
CA LEU A 81 -6.16 0.97 -0.87
C LEU A 81 -6.76 0.13 0.27
N LEU A 82 -7.86 0.57 0.89
CA LEU A 82 -8.48 -0.12 2.04
C LEU A 82 -8.72 -1.61 1.77
N ARG A 83 -9.26 -1.94 0.58
CA ARG A 83 -9.54 -3.32 0.16
C ARG A 83 -8.38 -3.99 -0.59
N LYS A 84 -7.19 -3.39 -0.63
CA LYS A 84 -6.04 -4.01 -1.32
C LYS A 84 -5.30 -4.93 -0.36
N PRO A 85 -4.85 -6.10 -0.82
CA PRO A 85 -3.93 -6.90 -0.04
C PRO A 85 -2.64 -6.13 0.20
N LEU A 86 -2.00 -6.38 1.34
CA LEU A 86 -0.71 -5.80 1.66
C LEU A 86 0.29 -6.87 2.08
N ILE A 87 1.56 -6.58 1.84
CA ILE A 87 2.69 -7.29 2.44
C ILE A 87 3.57 -6.31 3.19
N ARG A 88 4.46 -6.86 4.02
CA ARG A 88 5.54 -6.09 4.63
C ARG A 88 6.88 -6.65 4.19
N ILE A 89 7.79 -5.77 3.82
CA ILE A 89 9.16 -6.14 3.47
C ILE A 89 10.08 -5.50 4.49
N LYS A 90 10.88 -6.35 5.16
CA LYS A 90 11.93 -5.92 6.06
C LYS A 90 13.25 -5.84 5.30
N SER A 91 13.78 -4.63 5.17
CA SER A 91 15.19 -4.39 4.81
C SER A 91 16.04 -4.29 6.09
N ASP A 92 17.34 -3.97 5.94
CA ASP A 92 18.28 -3.93 7.06
C ASP A 92 17.85 -3.00 8.20
N THR A 93 17.19 -1.87 7.88
CA THR A 93 16.85 -0.82 8.85
C THR A 93 15.37 -0.48 8.92
N LEU A 94 14.55 -0.96 7.98
CA LEU A 94 13.17 -0.50 7.83
C LEU A 94 12.21 -1.64 7.47
N ILE A 95 10.97 -1.55 7.95
CA ILE A 95 9.86 -2.39 7.50
C ILE A 95 8.92 -1.51 6.67
N ARG A 96 8.77 -1.82 5.38
CA ARG A 96 7.86 -1.10 4.48
C ARG A 96 6.57 -1.87 4.30
N ARG A 97 5.43 -1.18 4.45
CA ARG A 97 4.09 -1.69 4.09
C ARG A 97 3.85 -1.41 2.62
N ILE A 98 3.55 -2.45 1.84
CA ILE A 98 3.34 -2.33 0.40
C ILE A 98 2.00 -2.95 0.03
N TYR A 99 1.11 -2.14 -0.51
CA TYR A 99 -0.16 -2.59 -1.07
C TYR A 99 0.06 -3.23 -2.44
N LEU A 100 -0.67 -4.30 -2.72
CA LEU A 100 -0.50 -5.09 -3.94
C LEU A 100 -1.80 -5.17 -4.74
N THR A 101 -1.66 -5.50 -6.01
CA THR A 101 -2.76 -6.11 -6.75
C THR A 101 -3.02 -7.53 -6.24
N GLU A 102 -4.25 -8.02 -6.43
CA GLU A 102 -4.61 -9.41 -6.11
C GLU A 102 -3.75 -10.44 -6.82
N SER A 103 -3.37 -10.17 -8.08
CA SER A 103 -2.54 -11.07 -8.87
C SER A 103 -1.15 -11.24 -8.27
N GLU A 104 -0.54 -10.14 -7.82
CA GLU A 104 0.78 -10.17 -7.19
C GLU A 104 0.72 -10.77 -5.80
N PHE A 105 -0.28 -10.41 -4.99
CA PHE A 105 -0.45 -10.98 -3.66
C PHE A 105 -0.60 -12.51 -3.69
N LYS A 106 -1.31 -13.05 -4.70
CA LYS A 106 -1.47 -14.51 -4.87
C LYS A 106 -0.14 -15.26 -5.03
N LYS A 107 0.92 -14.60 -5.52
CA LYS A 107 2.26 -15.23 -5.65
C LYS A 107 2.88 -15.55 -4.29
N VAL A 108 2.60 -14.73 -3.28
CA VAL A 108 3.25 -14.78 -1.97
C VAL A 108 2.31 -15.13 -0.81
N LYS A 109 0.98 -15.13 -1.03
CA LYS A 109 -0.03 -15.37 0.03
C LYS A 109 0.07 -16.71 0.75
N ASN A 110 0.68 -17.72 0.11
CA ASN A 110 0.74 -19.08 0.64
C ASN A 110 1.87 -19.25 1.66
N TYR A 111 2.79 -18.29 1.76
CA TYR A 111 3.83 -18.30 2.77
C TYR A 111 3.22 -17.98 4.13
N LYS A 112 3.46 -18.86 5.10
CA LYS A 112 3.03 -18.69 6.50
C LYS A 112 4.24 -18.63 7.41
N TRP A 113 4.20 -17.72 8.37
CA TRP A 113 5.25 -17.59 9.39
C TRP A 113 5.52 -18.91 10.13
N SER A 114 4.46 -19.65 10.49
CA SER A 114 4.56 -20.94 11.17
C SER A 114 5.36 -21.97 10.38
N ASP A 115 5.13 -22.03 9.06
CA ASP A 115 5.68 -23.08 8.20
C ASP A 115 7.12 -22.76 7.79
N LEU A 116 7.41 -21.46 7.58
CA LEU A 116 8.76 -20.96 7.37
C LEU A 116 9.61 -21.11 8.64
N GLY A 117 9.05 -20.83 9.82
CA GLY A 117 9.70 -21.00 11.10
C GLY A 117 10.12 -22.46 11.37
N LYS A 118 9.20 -23.42 11.16
CA LYS A 118 9.48 -24.85 11.30
C LYS A 118 10.60 -25.34 10.38
N ARG A 119 10.67 -24.81 9.15
CA ARG A 119 11.68 -25.19 8.15
C ARG A 119 12.97 -24.38 8.27
N LYS A 120 13.08 -23.44 9.22
CA LYS A 120 14.20 -22.47 9.32
C LYS A 120 14.43 -21.68 8.03
N LYS A 121 13.36 -21.41 7.28
CA LYS A 121 13.41 -20.64 6.04
C LYS A 121 12.86 -19.23 6.20
N LYS A 122 13.23 -18.36 5.29
CA LYS A 122 12.63 -17.04 5.06
C LYS A 122 12.36 -16.85 3.57
N VAL A 123 11.56 -15.86 3.21
CA VAL A 123 11.26 -15.54 1.81
C VAL A 123 11.91 -14.22 1.48
N LYS A 124 12.86 -14.22 0.54
CA LYS A 124 13.42 -13.00 -0.02
C LYS A 124 12.52 -12.53 -1.16
N ILE A 125 12.20 -11.25 -1.18
CA ILE A 125 11.34 -10.64 -2.21
C ILE A 125 12.09 -9.46 -2.82
N LYS A 126 12.04 -9.38 -4.15
CA LYS A 126 12.43 -8.21 -4.94
C LYS A 126 11.20 -7.67 -5.65
N ILE A 127 10.88 -6.41 -5.43
CA ILE A 127 9.62 -5.81 -5.87
C ILE A 127 9.83 -4.40 -6.41
N GLU A 128 9.09 -4.06 -7.45
CA GLU A 128 9.04 -2.69 -7.98
C GLU A 128 7.90 -1.94 -7.30
N ILE A 129 8.21 -0.90 -6.54
CA ILE A 129 7.21 -0.12 -5.80
C ILE A 129 7.13 1.30 -6.35
N ARG A 130 5.96 1.90 -6.18
CA ARG A 130 5.72 3.33 -6.34
C ARG A 130 5.19 3.90 -5.04
N GLU A 131 5.70 5.05 -4.65
CA GLU A 131 5.16 5.85 -3.55
C GLU A 131 3.96 6.65 -4.06
N LEU A 132 2.83 6.55 -3.35
CA LEU A 132 1.58 7.22 -3.69
C LEU A 132 1.33 8.47 -2.83
N ASP A 133 1.77 8.41 -1.58
CA ASP A 133 1.77 9.46 -0.56
C ASP A 133 2.88 9.10 0.45
N GLU A 134 3.18 9.99 1.40
CA GLU A 134 4.22 9.76 2.42
C GLU A 134 3.99 8.41 3.13
N ASP A 135 4.98 7.51 3.03
CA ASP A 135 4.96 6.15 3.58
C ASP A 135 3.82 5.22 3.07
N ILE A 136 3.16 5.59 1.96
CA ILE A 136 2.16 4.76 1.28
C ILE A 136 2.72 4.21 -0.02
N TYR A 137 3.12 2.94 0.01
CA TYR A 137 3.72 2.25 -1.13
C TYR A 137 2.73 1.29 -1.80
N PHE A 138 2.76 1.24 -3.13
CA PHE A 138 1.98 0.30 -3.94
C PHE A 138 2.88 -0.43 -4.94
N SER A 139 2.54 -1.68 -5.25
CA SER A 139 3.16 -2.45 -6.32
C SER A 139 2.16 -3.30 -7.08
N ASP A 140 2.32 -3.33 -8.39
CA ASP A 140 1.67 -4.27 -9.30
C ASP A 140 2.68 -5.25 -9.92
N LYS A 141 3.92 -5.32 -9.39
CA LYS A 141 4.99 -6.16 -9.94
C LYS A 141 6.01 -6.61 -8.90
N ILE A 142 5.83 -7.84 -8.43
CA ILE A 142 6.89 -8.63 -7.78
C ILE A 142 7.82 -9.15 -8.87
N ILE A 143 9.09 -8.73 -8.81
CA ILE A 143 10.12 -9.09 -9.78
C ILE A 143 10.63 -10.51 -9.52
N ASP A 144 10.91 -10.83 -8.26
CA ASP A 144 11.44 -12.12 -7.84
C ASP A 144 11.02 -12.44 -6.40
N TYR A 145 10.88 -13.73 -6.10
CA TYR A 145 10.64 -14.21 -4.75
C TYR A 145 11.15 -15.65 -4.58
N GLN A 146 11.87 -15.91 -3.49
CA GLN A 146 12.46 -17.22 -3.24
C GLN A 146 12.53 -17.56 -1.75
N GLU A 147 12.32 -18.84 -1.42
CA GLU A 147 12.62 -19.36 -0.09
C GLU A 147 14.12 -19.60 0.04
N ILE A 148 14.72 -19.02 1.09
CA ILE A 148 16.13 -19.19 1.43
C ILE A 148 16.26 -19.65 2.89
N GLU A 149 17.39 -20.26 3.21
CA GLU A 149 17.73 -20.61 4.60
C GLU A 149 17.92 -19.33 5.44
N LYS A 150 17.55 -19.40 6.72
CA LYS A 150 17.76 -18.31 7.69
C LYS A 150 19.18 -18.29 8.24
#